data_AF-A0A8T8WM39-F1
#
_entry.id   AF-A0A8T8WM39-F1
#
_cell.length_a   1.000
_cell.length_b   1.000
_cell.length_c   1.000
_cell.angle_alpha   90.00
_cell.angle_beta   90.00
_cell.angle_gamma   90.00
#
_symmetry.space_group_name_H-M   'P 1'
#
loop_
_entity.id
_entity.type
_entity.pdbx_description
1 polymer ?
#
loop_
_entity_poly.entity_id
_entity_poly.type
_entity_poly.pdbx_seq_one_letter_code
_entity_poly.pdbx_strand_id
1 'polypeptide(L)'
;LSPSPTFDPFLKGVYHGVRASSVIWSQVYFYGVRTLVWIELGVIIALHLAVSLIPDYLDHYRHGWSESETMEFLGEVFGLGIEMVTAFLLYKR
;
A
#
# COMPACT_ATOMS: atom_id res chain seq x y z
N LEU A 1 7.14 -5.31 -22.77
CA LEU A 1 6.90 -3.85 -22.75
C LEU A 1 7.40 -3.36 -21.40
N SER A 2 8.63 -2.84 -21.35
CA SER A 2 9.11 -2.21 -20.12
C SER A 2 8.19 -1.04 -19.79
N PRO A 3 7.85 -0.80 -18.51
CA PRO A 3 7.09 0.38 -18.16
C PRO A 3 7.81 1.63 -18.66
N SER A 4 7.05 2.66 -19.00
CA SER A 4 7.65 3.98 -19.28
C SER A 4 8.46 4.39 -18.05
N PRO A 5 9.68 4.95 -18.20
CA PRO A 5 10.50 5.40 -17.06
C PRO A 5 9.78 6.44 -16.17
N THR A 6 8.74 7.11 -16.68
CA THR A 6 7.86 7.99 -15.90
C THR A 6 6.93 7.23 -14.94
N PHE A 7 6.60 5.98 -15.26
CA PHE A 7 5.67 5.13 -14.51
C PHE A 7 6.38 4.22 -13.50
N ASP A 8 7.69 4.04 -13.63
CA ASP A 8 8.47 3.20 -12.72
C ASP A 8 8.35 3.64 -11.24
N PRO A 9 8.41 4.94 -10.89
CA PRO A 9 8.23 5.37 -9.50
C PRO A 9 6.83 5.03 -8.96
N PHE A 10 5.80 5.25 -9.80
CA PHE A 10 4.43 4.89 -9.45
C PHE A 10 4.28 3.39 -9.20
N LEU A 11 4.78 2.55 -10.11
CA LEU A 11 4.69 1.09 -9.96
C LEU A 11 5.45 0.60 -8.73
N LYS A 12 6.57 1.24 -8.38
CA LYS A 12 7.31 0.97 -7.15
C LYS A 12 6.45 1.24 -5.91
N GLY A 13 5.76 2.38 -5.84
CA GLY A 13 4.83 2.68 -4.75
C GLY A 13 3.67 1.68 -4.67
N VAL A 14 3.07 1.32 -5.82
CA VAL A 14 1.97 0.33 -5.89
C VAL A 14 2.42 -1.06 -5.43
N TYR A 15 3.65 -1.44 -5.76
CA TYR A 15 4.18 -2.77 -5.46
C TYR A 15 4.14 -3.09 -3.96
N HIS A 16 4.36 -2.10 -3.09
CA HIS A 16 4.30 -2.30 -1.63
C HIS A 16 2.90 -2.74 -1.16
N GLY A 17 1.83 -2.04 -1.57
CA GLY A 17 0.46 -2.38 -1.20
C GLY A 17 -0.04 -3.70 -1.81
N VAL A 18 0.34 -3.99 -3.07
CA VAL A 18 0.04 -5.29 -3.71
C VAL A 18 0.73 -6.44 -3.00
N ARG A 19 2.00 -6.27 -2.62
CA ARG A 19 2.77 -7.30 -1.92
C ARG A 19 2.12 -7.67 -0.59
N ALA A 20 1.78 -6.69 0.25
CA ALA A 20 1.11 -6.93 1.52
C ALA A 20 -0.24 -7.64 1.32
N SER A 21 -1.05 -7.16 0.39
CA SER A 21 -2.35 -7.77 0.07
C SER A 21 -2.21 -9.21 -0.42
N SER A 22 -1.21 -9.52 -1.25
CA SER A 22 -0.96 -10.88 -1.75
C SER A 22 -0.62 -11.89 -0.64
N VAL A 23 0.11 -11.45 0.39
CA VAL A 23 0.45 -12.27 1.56
C VAL A 23 -0.82 -12.58 2.36
N ILE A 24 -1.64 -11.56 2.61
CA ILE A 24 -2.91 -11.70 3.34
C ILE A 24 -3.86 -12.66 2.62
N TRP A 25 -4.03 -12.52 1.30
CA TRP A 25 -4.85 -13.44 0.51
C TRP A 25 -4.32 -14.88 0.52
N SER A 26 -3.00 -15.07 0.51
CA SER A 26 -2.38 -16.40 0.63
C SER A 26 -2.69 -17.03 1.98
N GLN A 27 -2.59 -16.28 3.08
CA GLN A 27 -2.97 -16.78 4.40
C GLN A 27 -4.46 -17.15 4.48
N VAL A 28 -5.35 -16.31 3.94
CA VAL A 28 -6.79 -16.57 3.91
C VAL A 28 -7.11 -17.83 3.10
N TYR A 29 -6.39 -18.07 2.00
CA TYR A 29 -6.55 -19.28 1.19
C TYR A 29 -6.19 -20.55 1.97
N PHE A 30 -5.05 -20.58 2.67
CA PHE A 30 -4.58 -21.77 3.38
C PHE A 30 -5.25 -21.99 4.75
N TYR A 31 -5.60 -20.91 5.45
CA TYR A 31 -5.98 -20.98 6.87
C TYR A 31 -7.37 -20.44 7.17
N GLY A 32 -8.07 -19.88 6.17
CA GLY A 32 -9.35 -19.19 6.33
C GLY A 32 -9.20 -17.79 6.93
N VAL A 33 -10.32 -17.07 7.02
CA VAL A 33 -10.36 -15.75 7.69
C VAL A 33 -10.32 -15.96 9.20
N ARG A 34 -9.31 -15.38 9.87
CA ARG A 34 -9.12 -15.47 11.32
C ARG A 34 -8.86 -14.08 11.91
N THR A 35 -9.08 -13.92 13.20
CA THR A 35 -8.79 -12.67 13.93
C THR A 35 -7.35 -12.19 13.74
N LEU A 36 -6.38 -13.11 13.63
CA LEU A 36 -4.98 -12.74 13.36
C LEU A 36 -4.79 -12.05 12.01
N VAL A 37 -5.47 -12.51 10.95
CA VAL A 37 -5.41 -11.87 9.61
C VAL A 37 -5.91 -10.43 9.68
N TRP A 38 -6.96 -10.19 10.47
CA TRP A 38 -7.49 -8.84 10.70
C TRP A 38 -6.52 -7.93 11.43
N ILE A 39 -5.88 -8.44 12.48
CA ILE A 39 -4.88 -7.70 13.25
C ILE A 39 -3.69 -7.37 12.34
N GLU A 40 -3.17 -8.34 11.59
CA GLU A 40 -2.06 -8.14 10.66
C GLU A 40 -2.37 -7.08 9.60
N LEU A 41 -3.55 -7.14 8.99
CA LEU A 41 -3.97 -6.16 8.00
C LEU A 41 -4.11 -4.75 8.58
N GLY A 42 -4.67 -4.63 9.80
CA GLY A 42 -4.74 -3.36 10.52
C GLY A 42 -3.35 -2.79 10.85
N VAL A 43 -2.42 -3.65 11.25
CA VAL A 43 -1.02 -3.27 11.52
C VAL A 43 -0.32 -2.82 10.24
N ILE A 44 -0.51 -3.51 9.12
CA ILE A 44 0.06 -3.14 7.82
C ILE A 44 -0.42 -1.75 7.41
N ILE A 45 -1.73 -1.50 7.45
CA ILE A 45 -2.34 -0.21 7.10
C ILE A 45 -1.78 0.91 8.00
N ALA A 46 -1.70 0.65 9.31
CA ALA A 46 -1.18 1.61 10.27
C ALA A 46 0.30 1.94 10.02
N LEU A 47 1.12 0.93 9.71
CA LEU A 47 2.53 1.11 9.40
C LEU A 47 2.75 1.85 8.07
N HIS A 48 1.99 1.52 7.02
CA HIS A 48 2.07 2.25 5.75
C HIS A 48 1.74 3.73 5.93
N LEU A 49 0.71 4.05 6.73
CA LEU A 49 0.37 5.43 7.05
C LEU A 49 1.47 6.13 7.86
N ALA A 50 1.89 5.50 8.97
CA ALA A 50 2.76 6.15 9.95
C ALA A 50 4.23 6.26 9.50
N VAL A 51 4.71 5.31 8.70
CA VAL A 51 6.13 5.20 8.32
C VAL A 51 6.39 5.72 6.91
N SER A 52 5.41 5.65 6.01
CA SER A 52 5.56 6.06 4.61
C SER A 52 4.80 7.36 4.34
N LEU A 53 3.47 7.28 4.27
CA LEU A 53 2.64 8.34 3.70
C LEU A 53 2.66 9.63 4.52
N ILE A 54 2.56 9.55 5.85
CA ILE A 54 2.55 10.75 6.71
C ILE A 54 3.93 11.43 6.71
N PRO A 55 5.05 10.72 6.95
CA PRO A 55 6.38 11.32 6.87
C PRO A 55 6.68 11.94 5.51
N ASP A 56 6.44 11.21 4.41
CA ASP A 56 6.72 11.70 3.06
C ASP A 56 5.87 12.93 2.73
N TYR A 57 4.59 12.92 3.10
CA TYR A 57 3.73 14.08 2.91
C TYR A 57 4.24 15.31 3.66
N LEU A 58 4.61 15.16 4.94
CA LEU A 58 5.06 16.28 5.77
C LEU A 58 6.41 16.85 5.31
N ASP A 59 7.33 16.00 4.88
CA ASP A 59 8.64 16.43 4.40
C ASP A 59 8.51 17.23 3.09
N HIS A 60 7.76 16.71 2.13
CA HIS A 60 7.61 17.34 0.81
C HIS A 60 6.59 18.48 0.80
N TYR A 61 5.65 18.54 1.76
CA TYR A 61 4.82 19.74 1.95
C TYR A 61 5.66 20.98 2.25
N ARG A 62 6.78 20.80 2.97
CA ARG A 62 7.69 21.89 3.34
C ARG A 62 8.71 22.23 2.25
N HIS A 63 9.18 21.24 1.49
CA HIS A 63 10.28 21.39 0.55
C HIS A 63 9.87 21.40 -0.93
N GLY A 64 8.60 21.09 -1.23
CA GLY A 64 8.10 20.89 -2.59
C GLY A 64 8.30 19.45 -3.07
N TRP A 65 7.57 19.08 -4.12
CA TRP A 65 7.61 17.75 -4.71
C TRP A 65 8.28 17.78 -6.08
N SER A 66 9.20 16.85 -6.34
CA SER A 66 9.58 16.52 -7.71
C SER A 66 8.53 15.63 -8.39
N GLU A 67 8.59 15.53 -9.71
CA GLU A 67 7.67 14.67 -10.48
C GLU A 67 7.80 13.19 -10.10
N SER A 68 9.02 12.70 -9.87
CA SER A 68 9.26 11.31 -9.47
C SER A 68 8.73 11.01 -8.07
N GLU A 69 8.96 11.90 -7.10
CA GLU A 69 8.46 11.75 -5.73
C GLU A 69 6.93 11.78 -5.71
N THR A 70 6.33 12.67 -6.51
CA THR A 70 4.87 12.73 -6.66
C THR A 70 4.32 11.41 -7.19
N MET A 71 4.95 10.84 -8.22
CA MET A 71 4.52 9.56 -8.79
C MET A 71 4.67 8.40 -7.81
N GLU A 72 5.78 8.33 -7.08
CA GLU A 72 6.00 7.30 -6.05
C GLU A 72 4.95 7.41 -4.93
N PHE A 73 4.72 8.61 -4.40
CA PHE A 73 3.71 8.86 -3.38
C PHE A 73 2.30 8.50 -3.84
N LEU A 74 1.91 8.87 -5.07
CA LEU A 74 0.62 8.46 -5.64
C LEU A 74 0.52 6.92 -5.78
N GLY A 75 1.62 6.26 -6.10
CA GLY A 75 1.70 4.80 -6.13
C GLY A 75 1.47 4.19 -4.75
N GLU A 76 2.08 4.74 -3.70
CA GLU A 76 1.87 4.28 -2.32
C GLU A 76 0.44 4.53 -1.82
N VAL A 77 -0.14 5.70 -2.10
CA VAL A 77 -1.55 5.99 -1.80
C VAL A 77 -2.47 4.97 -2.47
N PHE A 78 -2.21 4.65 -3.74
CA PHE A 78 -2.95 3.63 -4.45
C PHE A 78 -2.75 2.24 -3.84
N GLY A 79 -1.52 1.90 -3.45
CA GLY A 79 -1.18 0.69 -2.71
C GLY A 79 -1.96 0.53 -1.41
N LEU A 80 -2.03 1.58 -0.58
CA LEU A 80 -2.84 1.62 0.63
C LEU A 80 -4.33 1.41 0.32
N GLY A 81 -4.82 2.00 -0.77
CA GLY A 81 -6.17 1.78 -1.26
C GLY A 81 -6.46 0.30 -1.52
N ILE A 82 -5.52 -0.45 -2.11
CA ILE A 82 -5.65 -1.90 -2.34
C ILE A 82 -5.72 -2.67 -1.01
N GLU A 83 -4.94 -2.27 -0.01
CA GLU A 83 -4.98 -2.89 1.33
C GLU A 83 -6.32 -2.65 2.02
N MET A 84 -6.86 -1.42 1.93
CA MET A 84 -8.20 -1.10 2.44
C MET A 84 -9.31 -1.87 1.71
N VAL A 85 -9.19 -2.03 0.39
CA VAL A 85 -10.13 -2.86 -0.39
C VAL A 85 -10.03 -4.32 0.04
N THR A 86 -8.82 -4.84 0.25
CA THR A 86 -8.62 -6.19 0.78
C THR A 86 -9.29 -6.35 2.14
N ALA A 87 -9.14 -5.38 3.04
CA ALA A 87 -9.83 -5.37 4.33
C ALA A 87 -11.34 -5.40 4.13
N PHE A 88 -11.88 -4.53 3.29
CA PHE A 88 -13.31 -4.49 3.02
C PHE A 88 -13.87 -5.81 2.47
N LEU A 89 -13.15 -6.43 1.52
CA LEU A 89 -13.55 -7.71 0.92
C LEU A 89 -13.53 -8.85 1.94
N LEU A 90 -12.54 -8.88 2.83
CA LEU A 90 -12.49 -9.87 3.91
C LEU A 90 -13.62 -9.65 4.93
N TYR A 91 -14.05 -8.39 5.16
CA TYR A 91 -15.06 -8.05 6.15
C TYR A 91 -16.45 -8.49 5.70
N LYS A 92 -16.71 -8.37 4.40
CA LYS A 92 -17.97 -8.77 3.79
C LYS A 92 -18.17 -10.28 3.65
N ARG A 93 -17.11 -11.07 3.83
CA ARG A 93 -17.12 -12.52 3.61
C ARG A 93 -17.57 -13.26 4.86
#